data_AF-A0A7S3E3E8-F1
#
_entry.id   AF-A0A7S3E3E8-F1
#
_cell.length_a   1.000
_cell.length_b   1.000
_cell.length_c   1.000
_cell.angle_alpha   90.00
_cell.angle_beta   90.00
_cell.angle_gamma   90.00
#
_symmetry.space_group_name_H-M   'P 1'
#
loop_
_entity.id
_entity.type
_entity.pdbx_description
1 polymer ?
#
loop_
_entity_poly.entity_id
_entity_poly.type
_entity_poly.pdbx_seq_one_letter_code
_entity_poly.pdbx_strand_id
1 'polypeptide(L)'
;VLQAPVSDRESLDLSPSTWKNLELAKRMIAEGKGGQLMPLETQEDGAPITANRFHSFAAKGGDDDHFSSDLTDEELRGLLGHMSGVPTLVLQSGEDEYIPHATVDADLLASRLSGAMGSSASHITVEGGSHALTGHTDEATDTISAFILRHKKD
;
A
#
# COMPACT_ATOMS: atom_id res chain seq x y z
N VAL A 1 10.63 2.60 -8.26
CA VAL A 1 10.00 1.26 -8.26
C VAL A 1 9.21 1.15 -6.98
N LEU A 2 7.94 0.78 -7.08
CA LEU A 2 7.07 0.46 -5.95
C LEU A 2 6.86 -1.05 -6.01
N GLN A 3 7.46 -1.79 -5.09
CA GLN A 3 7.33 -3.24 -5.00
C GLN A 3 6.19 -3.56 -4.03
N ALA A 4 5.25 -4.40 -4.48
CA ALA A 4 4.02 -4.77 -3.77
C ALA A 4 3.31 -3.59 -3.09
N PRO A 5 2.90 -2.54 -3.83
CA PRO A 5 2.14 -1.44 -3.25
C PRO A 5 0.71 -1.89 -2.95
N VAL A 6 0.52 -2.40 -1.74
CA VAL A 6 -0.77 -2.84 -1.20
C VAL A 6 -1.27 -1.85 -0.15
N SER A 7 -2.57 -1.89 0.13
CA SER A 7 -3.17 -1.04 1.15
C SER A 7 -3.01 -1.64 2.54
N ASP A 8 -2.32 -0.91 3.42
CA ASP A 8 -2.29 -1.23 4.85
C ASP A 8 -3.70 -1.28 5.43
N ARG A 9 -4.60 -0.37 5.02
CA ARG A 9 -6.00 -0.35 5.48
C ARG A 9 -6.74 -1.62 5.12
N GLU A 10 -6.69 -2.02 3.85
CA GLU A 10 -7.39 -3.23 3.37
C GLU A 10 -6.75 -4.50 3.94
N SER A 11 -5.44 -4.50 4.14
CA SER A 11 -4.72 -5.58 4.82
C SER A 11 -5.15 -5.72 6.28
N LEU A 12 -5.23 -4.60 7.01
CA LEU A 12 -5.68 -4.60 8.41
C LEU A 12 -7.15 -4.96 8.54
N ASP A 13 -7.99 -4.63 7.55
CA ASP A 13 -9.40 -5.03 7.53
C ASP A 13 -9.59 -6.57 7.42
N LEU A 14 -8.53 -7.33 7.10
CA LEU A 14 -8.52 -8.80 7.25
C LEU A 14 -8.64 -9.22 8.73
N SER A 15 -8.20 -8.38 9.67
CA SER A 15 -8.39 -8.61 11.10
C SER A 15 -9.70 -8.01 11.62
N PRO A 16 -10.55 -8.81 12.30
CA PRO A 16 -11.77 -8.32 12.95
C PRO A 16 -11.51 -7.29 14.07
N SER A 17 -10.27 -7.15 14.56
CA SER A 17 -9.93 -6.25 15.66
C SER A 17 -9.70 -4.80 15.20
N THR A 18 -9.35 -4.61 13.92
CA THR A 18 -8.91 -3.34 13.33
C THR A 18 -9.93 -2.21 13.54
N TRP A 19 -11.21 -2.45 13.28
CA TRP A 19 -12.25 -1.43 13.48
C TRP A 19 -12.30 -0.90 14.92
N LYS A 20 -12.20 -1.80 15.92
CA LYS A 20 -12.23 -1.40 17.33
C LYS A 20 -11.00 -0.58 17.70
N ASN A 21 -9.84 -0.98 17.19
CA ASN A 21 -8.57 -0.28 17.42
C ASN A 21 -8.56 1.09 16.74
N LEU A 22 -9.15 1.21 15.55
CA LEU A 22 -9.30 2.49 14.85
C LEU A 22 -10.20 3.45 15.62
N GLU A 23 -11.33 2.98 16.15
CA GLU A 23 -12.21 3.81 16.98
C GLU A 23 -11.54 4.26 18.29
N LEU A 24 -10.68 3.42 18.88
CA LEU A 24 -9.86 3.82 20.02
C LEU A 24 -8.85 4.91 19.62
N ALA A 25 -8.15 4.73 18.49
CA ALA A 25 -7.20 5.72 17.98
C ALA A 25 -7.87 7.08 17.75
N LYS A 26 -9.02 7.10 17.07
CA LYS A 26 -9.83 8.32 16.86
C LYS A 26 -10.20 9.01 18.17
N ARG A 27 -10.61 8.25 19.18
CA ARG A 27 -10.94 8.79 20.51
C ARG A 27 -9.72 9.42 21.17
N MET A 28 -8.58 8.72 21.18
CA MET A 28 -7.34 9.23 21.74
C MET A 28 -6.90 10.53 21.04
N ILE A 29 -7.03 10.61 19.72
CA ILE A 29 -6.75 11.82 18.94
C ILE A 29 -7.67 12.97 19.37
N ALA A 30 -8.99 12.74 19.46
CA ALA A 30 -9.95 13.74 19.91
C ALA A 30 -9.70 14.25 21.34
N GLU A 31 -9.12 13.41 22.20
CA GLU A 31 -8.69 13.77 23.57
C GLU A 31 -7.33 14.49 23.62
N GLY A 32 -6.69 14.79 22.48
CA GLY A 32 -5.36 15.40 22.42
C GLY A 32 -4.22 14.43 22.75
N LYS A 33 -4.47 13.13 22.72
CA LYS A 33 -3.51 12.05 23.03
C LYS A 33 -2.99 11.33 21.77
N GLY A 34 -3.10 11.95 20.60
CA GLY A 34 -2.67 11.35 19.33
C GLY A 34 -1.22 10.85 19.32
N GLY A 35 -0.31 11.54 20.00
CA GLY A 35 1.09 11.14 20.12
C GLY A 35 1.37 10.06 21.18
N GLN A 36 0.37 9.58 21.92
CA GLN A 36 0.55 8.54 22.94
C GLN A 36 0.44 7.15 22.32
N LEU A 37 1.17 6.20 22.91
CA LEU A 37 1.09 4.79 22.54
C LEU A 37 -0.31 4.24 22.81
N MET A 38 -0.84 3.48 21.87
CA MET A 38 -2.03 2.66 22.07
C MET A 38 -1.71 1.48 22.99
N PRO A 39 -2.71 0.90 23.69
CA PRO A 39 -2.51 -0.31 24.47
C PRO A 39 -1.92 -1.44 23.62
N LEU A 40 -0.93 -2.16 24.15
CA LEU A 40 -0.17 -3.15 23.38
C LEU A 40 -1.05 -4.28 22.85
N GLU A 41 -2.14 -4.61 23.55
CA GLU A 41 -3.15 -5.58 23.12
C GLU A 41 -3.90 -5.20 21.84
N THR A 42 -3.76 -3.95 21.37
CA THR A 42 -4.31 -3.50 20.08
C THR A 42 -3.40 -3.86 18.90
N GLN A 43 -2.18 -4.35 19.15
CA GLN A 43 -1.17 -4.62 18.13
C GLN A 43 -0.91 -6.12 18.07
N GLU A 44 -1.39 -6.78 17.00
CA GLU A 44 -1.33 -8.24 16.85
C GLU A 44 0.11 -8.76 16.71
N ASP A 45 0.99 -7.95 16.11
CA ASP A 45 2.42 -8.22 15.97
C ASP A 45 3.24 -7.80 17.20
N GLY A 46 2.61 -7.16 18.18
CA GLY A 46 3.25 -6.61 19.37
C GLY A 46 4.10 -5.38 19.11
N ALA A 47 4.03 -4.74 17.94
CA ALA A 47 4.77 -3.53 17.64
C ALA A 47 4.10 -2.30 18.29
N PRO A 48 4.78 -1.56 19.19
CA PRO A 48 4.18 -0.37 19.81
C PRO A 48 3.87 0.70 18.76
N ILE A 49 2.65 1.23 18.80
CA ILE A 49 2.19 2.27 17.87
C ILE A 49 1.53 3.43 18.61
N THR A 50 1.63 4.64 18.07
CA THR A 50 0.86 5.79 18.56
C THR A 50 -0.53 5.83 17.94
N ALA A 51 -1.48 6.50 18.60
CA ALA A 51 -2.83 6.68 18.05
C ALA A 51 -2.82 7.38 16.67
N ASN A 52 -1.97 8.40 16.49
CA ASN A 52 -1.79 9.06 15.20
C ASN A 52 -1.26 8.10 14.12
N ARG A 53 -0.25 7.29 14.44
CA ARG A 53 0.36 6.38 13.46
C ARG A 53 -0.59 5.25 13.06
N PHE A 54 -1.37 4.71 14.00
CA PHE A 54 -2.40 3.70 13.69
C PHE A 54 -3.50 4.29 12.82
N HIS A 55 -3.99 5.49 13.15
CA HIS A 55 -4.97 6.18 12.33
C HIS A 55 -4.44 6.45 10.90
N SER A 56 -3.18 6.84 10.77
CA SER A 56 -2.53 7.16 9.49
C SER A 56 -2.66 6.06 8.45
N PHE A 57 -2.43 4.79 8.83
CA PHE A 57 -2.56 3.67 7.89
C PHE A 57 -3.94 2.98 7.90
N ALA A 58 -4.69 3.03 9.01
CA ALA A 58 -5.93 2.25 9.14
C ALA A 58 -7.19 3.02 8.75
N ALA A 59 -7.15 4.35 8.74
CA ALA A 59 -8.30 5.17 8.39
C ALA A 59 -8.39 5.36 6.87
N LYS A 60 -9.62 5.38 6.34
CA LYS A 60 -9.86 5.84 4.97
C LYS A 60 -9.48 7.32 4.86
N GLY A 61 -8.63 7.65 3.89
CA GLY A 61 -8.06 8.99 3.75
C GLY A 61 -7.09 9.38 4.87
N GLY A 62 -6.56 8.40 5.61
CA GLY A 62 -5.40 8.60 6.48
C GLY A 62 -4.16 8.95 5.67
N ASP A 63 -3.12 9.46 6.34
CA ASP A 63 -1.94 10.01 5.65
C ASP A 63 -1.17 8.96 4.82
N ASP A 64 -1.37 7.66 5.06
CA ASP A 64 -0.74 6.58 4.29
C ASP A 64 -1.72 5.84 3.36
N ASP A 65 -2.98 6.28 3.23
CA ASP A 65 -4.02 5.61 2.41
C ASP A 65 -3.84 5.93 0.91
N HIS A 66 -2.76 5.44 0.32
CA HIS A 66 -2.37 5.74 -1.07
C HIS A 66 -2.66 4.61 -2.05
N PHE A 67 -2.90 3.39 -1.56
CA PHE A 67 -2.97 2.17 -2.37
C PHE A 67 -4.28 1.41 -2.23
N SER A 68 -5.29 1.96 -1.54
CA SER A 68 -6.58 1.27 -1.38
C SER A 68 -7.34 1.14 -2.68
N SER A 69 -7.87 -0.07 -2.91
CA SER A 69 -8.61 -0.40 -4.13
C SER A 69 -9.93 0.37 -4.27
N ASP A 70 -10.52 0.81 -3.16
CA ASP A 70 -11.78 1.56 -3.10
C ASP A 70 -11.63 3.08 -3.30
N LEU A 71 -10.40 3.58 -3.49
CA LEU A 71 -10.15 4.96 -3.91
C LEU A 71 -10.61 5.14 -5.35
N THR A 72 -11.26 6.26 -5.65
CA THR A 72 -11.63 6.63 -7.02
C THR A 72 -10.39 6.98 -7.84
N ASP A 73 -10.50 6.93 -9.17
CA ASP A 73 -9.39 7.34 -10.03
C ASP A 73 -9.02 8.83 -9.85
N GLU A 74 -9.96 9.66 -9.39
CA GLU A 74 -9.70 11.07 -9.05
C GLU A 74 -8.90 11.21 -7.76
N GLU A 75 -9.27 10.47 -6.71
CA GLU A 75 -8.49 10.41 -5.46
C GLU A 75 -7.07 9.88 -5.71
N LEU A 76 -6.95 8.79 -6.47
CA LEU A 76 -5.64 8.23 -6.85
C LEU A 76 -4.80 9.25 -7.63
N ARG A 77 -5.39 9.99 -8.58
CA ARG A 77 -4.67 11.08 -9.28
C ARG A 77 -4.26 12.22 -8.35
N GLY A 78 -5.10 12.57 -7.37
CA GLY A 78 -4.77 13.57 -6.36
C GLY A 78 -3.56 13.16 -5.52
N LEU A 79 -3.48 11.87 -5.16
CA LEU A 79 -2.42 11.30 -4.32
C LEU A 79 -1.13 11.04 -5.11
N LEU A 80 -1.24 10.45 -6.30
CA LEU A 80 -0.10 9.87 -7.03
C LEU A 80 0.25 10.62 -8.32
N GLY A 81 -0.58 11.57 -8.77
CA GLY A 81 -0.39 12.29 -10.03
C GLY A 81 0.87 13.15 -10.07
N HIS A 82 1.42 13.52 -8.91
CA HIS A 82 2.71 14.21 -8.79
C HIS A 82 3.89 13.39 -9.34
N MET A 83 3.72 12.09 -9.53
CA MET A 83 4.71 11.20 -10.14
C MET A 83 4.75 11.30 -11.67
N SER A 84 3.84 12.04 -12.30
CA SER A 84 3.81 12.23 -13.74
C SER A 84 5.13 12.81 -14.26
N GLY A 85 5.69 12.17 -15.29
CA GLY A 85 7.01 12.52 -15.85
C GLY A 85 8.19 11.87 -15.14
N VAL A 86 7.97 11.20 -14.00
CA VAL A 86 8.96 10.34 -13.35
C VAL A 86 8.75 8.90 -13.84
N PRO A 87 9.76 8.26 -14.47
CA PRO A 87 9.68 6.85 -14.78
C PRO A 87 9.39 6.03 -13.52
N THR A 88 8.24 5.34 -13.51
CA THR A 88 7.81 4.55 -12.36
C THR A 88 7.43 3.14 -12.79
N LEU A 89 7.87 2.16 -11.99
CA LEU A 89 7.40 0.79 -12.08
C LEU A 89 6.58 0.47 -10.83
N VAL A 90 5.33 0.07 -11.02
CA VAL A 90 4.48 -0.62 -10.05
C VAL A 90 4.71 -2.11 -10.26
N LEU A 91 5.52 -2.73 -9.40
CA LEU A 91 5.81 -4.16 -9.44
C LEU A 91 4.91 -4.86 -8.43
N GLN A 92 3.77 -5.34 -8.89
CA GLN A 92 2.75 -5.96 -8.07
C GLN A 92 3.07 -7.43 -7.79
N SER A 93 2.79 -7.88 -6.58
CA SER A 93 2.81 -9.29 -6.20
C SER A 93 1.41 -9.89 -6.42
N GLY A 94 1.29 -10.91 -7.25
CA GLY A 94 0.00 -11.46 -7.69
C GLY A 94 -0.75 -12.29 -6.63
N GLU A 95 -0.03 -12.93 -5.71
CA GLU A 95 -0.58 -13.71 -4.59
C GLU A 95 -0.18 -13.11 -3.23
N ASP A 96 -0.05 -11.78 -3.17
CA ASP A 96 0.32 -11.06 -1.95
C ASP A 96 -0.67 -11.34 -0.81
N GLU A 97 -0.17 -11.84 0.32
CA GLU A 97 -0.95 -12.26 1.48
C GLU A 97 -1.67 -11.11 2.20
N TYR A 98 -1.33 -9.86 1.90
CA TYR A 98 -1.96 -8.67 2.46
C TYR A 98 -3.07 -8.10 1.57
N ILE A 99 -3.31 -8.68 0.41
CA ILE A 99 -4.44 -8.32 -0.45
C ILE A 99 -5.66 -9.17 -0.08
N PRO A 100 -6.82 -8.57 0.21
CA PRO A 100 -8.08 -9.31 0.35
C PRO A 100 -8.57 -9.77 -1.04
N HIS A 101 -7.96 -10.83 -1.59
CA HIS A 101 -8.21 -11.38 -2.93
C HIS A 101 -9.66 -11.77 -3.21
N ALA A 102 -10.48 -11.94 -2.17
CA ALA A 102 -11.92 -12.16 -2.32
C ALA A 102 -12.67 -10.95 -2.91
N THR A 103 -12.11 -9.74 -2.76
CA THR A 103 -12.73 -8.47 -3.16
C THR A 103 -11.81 -7.57 -3.98
N VAL A 104 -10.50 -7.82 -3.98
CA VAL A 104 -9.50 -6.98 -4.66
C VAL A 104 -8.74 -7.82 -5.69
N ASP A 105 -8.69 -7.31 -6.92
CA ASP A 105 -7.87 -7.86 -8.01
C ASP A 105 -6.52 -7.12 -8.03
N ALA A 106 -5.44 -7.86 -7.82
CA ALA A 106 -4.09 -7.30 -7.70
C ALA A 106 -3.61 -6.61 -8.99
N ASP A 107 -3.86 -7.21 -10.16
CA ASP A 107 -3.41 -6.67 -11.44
C ASP A 107 -4.22 -5.41 -11.81
N LEU A 108 -5.53 -5.44 -11.57
CA LEU A 108 -6.37 -4.26 -11.75
C LEU A 108 -5.95 -3.11 -10.82
N LEU A 109 -5.63 -3.40 -9.55
CA LEU A 109 -5.10 -2.40 -8.62
C LEU A 109 -3.81 -1.78 -9.20
N ALA A 110 -2.85 -2.60 -9.59
CA ALA A 110 -1.58 -2.14 -10.16
C ALA A 110 -1.77 -1.28 -11.42
N SER A 111 -2.69 -1.69 -12.29
CA SER A 111 -3.07 -0.95 -13.49
C SER A 111 -3.62 0.43 -13.15
N ARG A 112 -4.54 0.52 -12.18
CA ARG A 112 -5.10 1.80 -11.72
C ARG A 112 -4.07 2.71 -11.07
N LEU A 113 -3.18 2.17 -10.22
CA LEU A 113 -2.10 2.91 -9.59
C LEU A 113 -1.15 3.51 -10.65
N SER A 114 -0.69 2.70 -11.60
CA SER A 114 0.18 3.19 -12.68
C SER A 114 -0.54 4.21 -13.58
N GLY A 115 -1.82 4.01 -13.87
CA GLY A 115 -2.65 4.98 -14.61
C GLY A 115 -2.74 6.34 -13.90
N ALA A 116 -2.89 6.35 -12.58
CA ALA A 116 -2.94 7.57 -11.77
C ALA A 116 -1.60 8.33 -11.74
N MET A 117 -0.47 7.61 -11.80
CA MET A 117 0.88 8.19 -11.87
C MET A 117 1.22 8.77 -13.27
N GLY A 118 0.39 8.50 -14.28
CA GLY A 118 0.53 9.04 -15.63
C GLY A 118 1.38 8.19 -16.57
N SER A 119 1.58 8.67 -17.80
CA SER A 119 2.12 7.86 -18.91
C SER A 119 3.59 7.44 -18.79
N SER A 120 4.33 7.99 -17.83
CA SER A 120 5.69 7.55 -17.51
C SER A 120 5.74 6.37 -16.53
N ALA A 121 4.59 5.99 -15.97
CA ALA A 121 4.46 4.83 -15.12
C ALA A 121 4.03 3.60 -15.94
N SER A 122 4.50 2.44 -15.49
CA SER A 122 4.12 1.13 -15.99
C SER A 122 3.87 0.20 -14.81
N HIS A 123 3.02 -0.81 -14.98
CA HIS A 123 2.86 -1.89 -14.01
C HIS A 123 3.27 -3.24 -14.60
N ILE A 124 3.75 -4.12 -13.73
CA ILE A 124 4.01 -5.53 -13.99
C ILE A 124 3.54 -6.29 -12.76
N THR A 125 2.82 -7.39 -12.96
CA THR A 125 2.40 -8.30 -11.89
C THR A 125 3.22 -9.57 -11.96
N VAL A 126 3.86 -9.93 -10.85
CA VAL A 126 4.57 -11.21 -10.67
C VAL A 126 3.55 -12.25 -10.24
N GLU A 127 3.18 -13.15 -11.16
CA GLU A 127 2.24 -14.24 -10.89
C GLU A 127 2.78 -15.14 -9.77
N GLY A 128 1.93 -15.52 -8.81
CA GLY A 128 2.36 -16.33 -7.65
C GLY A 128 3.27 -15.62 -6.64
N GLY A 129 3.61 -14.35 -6.87
CA GLY A 129 4.48 -13.59 -5.98
C GLY A 129 3.80 -13.26 -4.65
N SER A 130 4.46 -13.57 -3.52
CA SER A 130 4.06 -13.11 -2.18
C SER A 130 4.48 -11.65 -1.95
N HIS A 131 4.10 -11.05 -0.81
CA HIS A 131 4.49 -9.67 -0.48
C HIS A 131 6.00 -9.45 -0.52
N ALA A 132 6.75 -10.40 0.03
CA ALA A 132 8.22 -10.38 0.02
C ALA A 132 8.84 -10.98 -1.27
N LEU A 133 8.01 -11.41 -2.23
CA LEU A 133 8.42 -12.10 -3.47
C LEU A 133 9.30 -13.33 -3.21
N THR A 134 9.02 -14.05 -2.12
CA THR A 134 9.73 -15.29 -1.78
C THR A 134 9.56 -16.30 -2.92
N GLY A 135 10.67 -16.83 -3.43
CA GLY A 135 10.68 -17.75 -4.58
C GLY A 135 10.60 -17.06 -5.95
N HIS A 136 10.43 -15.74 -6.00
CA HIS A 136 10.33 -14.94 -7.23
C HIS A 136 11.37 -13.80 -7.28
N THR A 137 12.39 -13.85 -6.42
CA THR A 137 13.39 -12.78 -6.29
C THR A 137 14.21 -12.54 -7.55
N ASP A 138 14.50 -13.60 -8.32
CA ASP A 138 15.27 -13.51 -9.56
C ASP A 138 14.47 -12.79 -10.64
N GLU A 139 13.21 -13.20 -10.86
CA GLU A 139 12.28 -12.54 -11.79
C GLU A 139 12.07 -11.06 -11.43
N ALA A 140 11.87 -10.77 -10.14
CA ALA A 140 11.72 -9.41 -9.65
C ALA A 140 12.98 -8.57 -9.89
N THR A 141 14.16 -9.12 -9.62
CA THR A 141 15.46 -8.45 -9.81
C THR A 141 15.72 -8.18 -11.28
N ASP A 142 15.46 -9.15 -12.16
CA ASP A 142 15.60 -9.00 -13.61
C ASP A 142 14.66 -7.93 -14.14
N THR A 143 13.41 -7.93 -13.68
CA THR A 143 12.40 -6.93 -14.05
C THR A 143 12.80 -5.52 -13.63
N ILE A 144 13.25 -5.35 -12.38
CA ILE A 144 13.72 -4.07 -11.85
C ILE A 144 14.97 -3.60 -12.62
N SER A 145 15.91 -4.51 -12.87
CA SER A 145 17.15 -4.20 -13.61
C SER A 145 16.85 -3.75 -15.03
N ALA A 146 15.97 -4.45 -15.74
CA ALA A 146 15.53 -4.08 -17.08
C ALA A 146 14.85 -2.70 -17.10
N PHE A 147 14.01 -2.42 -16.10
CA PHE A 147 13.35 -1.11 -15.96
C PHE A 147 14.37 0.01 -15.73
N ILE A 148 15.34 -0.18 -14.83
CA ILE A 148 16.38 0.82 -14.55
C ILE A 148 17.26 1.07 -15.77
N LEU A 149 17.72 0.01 -16.44
CA LEU A 149 18.58 0.12 -17.62
C LEU A 149 17.90 0.86 -18.76
N ARG A 150 16.58 0.67 -18.95
CA ARG A 150 15.80 1.37 -19.97
C ARG A 150 15.70 2.89 -19.74
N HIS A 151 15.74 3.32 -18.48
CA HIS A 151 15.54 4.72 -18.09
C HIS A 151 16.82 5.40 -17.58
N LYS A 152 17.96 4.71 -17.65
CA LYS A 152 19.26 5.29 -17.35
C LYS A 152 19.56 6.38 -18.37
N LYS A 153 19.74 7.62 -17.90
CA LYS A 153 20.27 8.71 -18.73
C LYS A 153 21.79 8.52 -18.84
N ASP A 154 22.33 8.75 -20.02
CA ASP A 154 23.78 8.73 -20.30
C ASP A 154 24.55 9.73 -19.43
#